data_AF-A0A133VLK5-F1
#
_entry.id   AF-A0A133VLK5-F1
#
_cell.length_a   1.000
_cell.length_b   1.000
_cell.length_c   1.000
_cell.angle_alpha   90.00
_cell.angle_beta   90.00
_cell.angle_gamma   90.00
#
_symmetry.space_group_name_H-M   'P 1'
#
loop_
_entity.id
_entity.type
_entity.pdbx_description
1 polymer ?
#
loop_
_entity_poly.entity_id
_entity_poly.type
_entity_poly.pdbx_seq_one_letter_code
_entity_poly.pdbx_strand_id
1 'polypeptide(L)'
;MRTIVEACELQESCAFFQKAENMGGETEAGAFLDIYCRGPEGSECVIKGLADELGWNVVPDNMMPNGNPIPGTGGEGEWPDEVKRAVGP
;
A
#
# COMPACT_ATOMS: atom_id res chain seq x y z
N MET A 1 -2.05 29.52 0.55
CA MET A 1 -2.21 28.24 -0.17
C MET A 1 -1.46 27.19 0.62
N ARG A 2 -2.18 26.28 1.30
CA ARG A 2 -1.53 25.11 1.90
C ARG A 2 -1.17 24.21 0.72
N THR A 3 0.12 23.97 0.55
CA THR A 3 0.67 23.00 -0.39
C THR A 3 -0.04 21.68 -0.10
N ILE A 4 -0.95 21.28 -0.98
CA ILE A 4 -1.46 19.92 -1.01
C ILE A 4 -0.21 19.11 -1.34
N VAL A 5 0.30 18.40 -0.32
CA VAL A 5 1.43 17.48 -0.46
C VAL A 5 1.11 16.62 -1.68
N GLU A 6 1.91 16.73 -2.73
CA GLU A 6 1.67 16.02 -3.98
C GLU A 6 1.46 14.55 -3.65
N ALA A 7 0.25 14.10 -3.98
CA ALA A 7 -0.22 12.78 -3.69
C ALA A 7 0.77 11.79 -4.31
N CYS A 8 1.42 10.99 -3.46
CA CYS A 8 2.15 9.81 -3.89
C CYS A 8 3.33 10.09 -4.82
N GLU A 9 4.37 10.76 -4.33
CA GLU A 9 5.73 10.34 -4.69
C GLU A 9 5.92 8.91 -4.18
N LEU A 10 5.46 7.96 -5.00
CA LEU A 10 5.53 6.52 -4.80
C LEU A 10 7.00 6.16 -4.75
N GLN A 11 7.53 6.16 -3.53
CA GLN A 11 8.90 5.82 -3.25
C GLN A 11 9.23 4.51 -3.96
N GLU A 12 10.36 4.48 -4.66
CA GLU A 12 10.90 3.32 -5.39
C GLU A 12 10.95 2.03 -4.55
N SER A 13 10.68 2.11 -3.25
CA SER A 13 10.66 0.99 -2.29
C SER A 13 9.27 0.34 -2.09
N CYS A 14 8.19 0.86 -2.68
CA CYS A 14 6.85 0.27 -2.51
C CYS A 14 6.63 -0.92 -3.47
N ALA A 15 6.67 -2.14 -2.93
CA ALA A 15 6.49 -3.37 -3.71
C ALA A 15 5.12 -3.49 -4.40
N PHE A 16 4.04 -3.05 -3.75
CA PHE A 16 2.70 -3.01 -4.37
C PHE A 16 2.70 -2.09 -5.59
N PHE A 17 3.30 -0.91 -5.46
CA PHE A 17 3.40 0.05 -6.57
C PHE A 17 4.21 -0.51 -7.73
N GLN A 18 5.40 -1.08 -7.48
CA GLN A 18 6.23 -1.68 -8.52
C GLN A 18 5.49 -2.81 -9.27
N LYS A 19 4.70 -3.62 -8.55
CA LYS A 19 3.87 -4.65 -9.16
C LYS A 19 2.73 -4.03 -9.98
N ALA A 20 2.00 -3.07 -9.40
CA ALA A 20 0.82 -2.47 -10.01
C ALA A 20 1.10 -1.51 -11.18
N GLU A 21 2.23 -0.79 -11.17
CA GLU A 21 2.63 0.13 -12.25
C GLU A 21 2.73 -0.60 -13.60
N ASN A 22 3.16 -1.87 -13.56
CA ASN A 22 3.27 -2.72 -14.74
C ASN A 22 1.96 -3.44 -15.12
N MET A 23 0.90 -3.33 -14.31
CA MET A 23 -0.38 -4.04 -14.52
C MET A 23 -1.42 -3.20 -15.27
N GLY A 24 -1.24 -1.87 -15.38
CA GLY A 24 -2.16 -0.98 -16.07
C GLY A 24 -3.46 -0.69 -15.30
N GLY A 25 -4.11 0.45 -15.60
CA GLY A 25 -5.27 0.97 -14.86
C GLY A 25 -6.57 0.16 -14.98
N GLU A 26 -6.64 -0.81 -15.89
CA GLU A 26 -7.82 -1.68 -16.08
C GLU A 26 -7.83 -2.91 -15.15
N THR A 27 -6.80 -3.08 -14.31
CA THR A 27 -6.73 -4.17 -13.33
C THR A 27 -7.20 -3.73 -11.95
N GLU A 28 -7.67 -4.67 -11.12
CA GLU A 28 -8.05 -4.39 -9.73
C GLU A 28 -6.90 -3.70 -8.98
N ALA A 29 -5.65 -4.15 -9.16
CA ALA A 29 -4.47 -3.52 -8.58
C ALA A 29 -4.25 -2.07 -9.05
N GLY A 30 -4.51 -1.79 -10.34
CA GLY A 30 -4.49 -0.43 -10.89
C GLY A 30 -5.54 0.47 -10.25
N ALA A 31 -6.75 -0.03 -10.04
CA ALA A 31 -7.82 0.72 -9.35
C ALA A 31 -7.45 1.05 -7.90
N PHE A 32 -6.86 0.11 -7.15
CA PHE A 32 -6.36 0.37 -5.78
C PHE A 32 -5.30 1.47 -5.75
N LEU A 33 -4.42 1.50 -6.75
CA LEU A 33 -3.40 2.53 -6.88
C LEU A 33 -4.03 3.90 -7.20
N ASP A 34 -5.01 3.95 -8.09
CA ASP A 34 -5.70 5.20 -8.39
C ASP A 34 -6.56 5.71 -7.23
N ILE A 35 -7.10 4.83 -6.37
CA ILE A 35 -7.93 5.21 -5.22
C ILE A 35 -7.07 5.63 -4.02
N TYR A 36 -6.17 4.76 -3.56
CA TYR A 36 -5.44 4.90 -2.29
C TYR A 36 -4.06 5.54 -2.44
N CYS A 37 -3.48 5.53 -3.64
CA CYS A 37 -2.18 6.15 -3.85
C CYS A 37 -2.35 7.56 -4.41
N ARG A 38 -3.03 7.67 -5.56
CA ARG A 38 -3.19 8.94 -6.30
C ARG A 38 -4.51 9.67 -6.02
N GLY A 39 -5.48 8.95 -5.45
CA GLY A 39 -6.87 9.36 -5.39
C GLY A 39 -7.30 9.94 -4.06
N PRO A 40 -8.62 10.12 -3.89
CA PRO A 40 -9.21 10.78 -2.72
C PRO A 40 -8.99 10.01 -1.42
N GLU A 41 -8.78 8.69 -1.48
CA GLU A 41 -8.50 7.84 -0.31
C GLU A 41 -7.00 7.74 -0.02
N GLY A 42 -6.21 8.69 -0.55
CA GLY A 42 -4.76 8.80 -0.37
C GLY A 42 -4.28 8.69 1.09
N SER A 43 -5.09 9.22 2.02
CA SER A 43 -4.85 9.22 3.46
C SER A 43 -5.20 7.90 4.16
N GLU A 44 -5.95 7.02 3.50
CA GLU A 44 -6.39 5.73 4.02
C GLU A 44 -5.48 4.58 3.53
N CYS A 45 -4.41 4.91 2.81
CA CYS A 45 -3.43 3.94 2.34
C CYS A 45 -2.66 3.34 3.53
N VAL A 46 -3.01 2.11 3.90
CA VAL A 46 -2.44 1.36 5.01
C VAL A 46 -0.93 1.13 4.81
N ILE A 47 -0.49 0.91 3.57
CA ILE A 47 0.93 0.79 3.22
C ILE A 47 1.71 2.03 3.66
N LYS A 48 1.17 3.23 3.42
CA LYS A 48 1.82 4.49 3.82
C LYS A 48 1.87 4.62 5.34
N GLY A 49 0.75 4.35 6.02
CA GLY A 49 0.69 4.40 7.49
C GLY A 49 1.72 3.48 8.14
N LEU A 50 1.81 2.23 7.67
CA LEU A 50 2.81 1.26 8.13
C LEU A 50 4.24 1.71 7.83
N ALA A 51 4.50 2.22 6.62
CA ALA A 51 5.84 2.67 6.26
C ALA A 51 6.29 3.89 7.08
N ASP A 52 5.38 4.81 7.38
CA ASP A 52 5.64 5.98 8.21
C ASP A 52 5.90 5.59 9.68
N GLU A 53 5.22 4.56 10.19
CA GLU A 53 5.36 4.08 11.56
C GLU A 53 6.56 3.15 11.77
N LEU A 54 6.76 2.17 10.89
CA LEU A 54 7.67 1.05 11.07
C LEU A 54 8.80 0.99 10.03
N GLY A 55 8.70 1.77 8.96
CA GLY A 55 9.66 1.78 7.85
C GLY A 55 9.28 0.82 6.70
N TRP A 56 9.69 1.18 5.48
CA TRP A 56 9.37 0.45 4.26
C TRP A 56 9.86 -0.99 4.21
N ASN A 57 10.96 -1.30 4.90
CA ASN A 57 11.52 -2.64 4.96
C ASN A 57 10.63 -3.63 5.74
N VAL A 58 9.65 -3.13 6.49
CA VAL A 58 8.72 -3.92 7.28
C VAL A 58 7.42 -4.21 6.51
N VAL A 59 7.10 -3.39 5.51
CA VAL A 59 5.88 -3.55 4.70
C VAL A 59 5.96 -4.84 3.87
N PRO A 60 5.00 -5.77 4.01
CA PRO A 60 4.98 -6.99 3.22
C PRO A 60 4.82 -6.70 1.72
N ASP A 61 5.56 -7.43 0.90
CA ASP A 61 5.56 -7.23 -0.56
C ASP A 61 4.24 -7.66 -1.24
N ASN A 62 3.39 -8.36 -0.50
CA ASN A 62 2.08 -8.84 -0.90
C ASN A 62 0.93 -8.07 -0.25
N MET A 63 1.19 -6.94 0.42
CA MET A 63 0.14 -6.09 1.00
C MET A 63 -0.48 -5.17 -0.07
N MET A 64 -1.80 -5.01 -0.02
CA MET A 64 -2.56 -4.03 -0.80
C MET A 64 -2.76 -2.72 0.00
N PRO A 65 -3.05 -1.59 -0.67
CA PRO A 65 -3.26 -0.30 0.00
C PRO A 65 -4.37 -0.27 1.05
N ASN A 66 -5.34 -1.18 0.97
CA ASN A 66 -6.42 -1.34 1.95
C ASN A 66 -6.05 -2.25 3.14
N GLY A 67 -4.79 -2.66 3.26
CA GLY A 67 -4.30 -3.50 4.36
C GLY A 67 -4.49 -5.01 4.16
N ASN A 68 -5.18 -5.45 3.11
CA ASN A 68 -5.37 -6.87 2.82
C ASN A 68 -4.21 -7.45 2.00
N PRO A 69 -3.96 -8.77 2.04
CA PRO A 69 -3.01 -9.42 1.15
C PRO A 69 -3.54 -9.48 -0.30
N ILE A 70 -2.64 -9.43 -1.28
CA ILE A 70 -2.97 -9.63 -2.69
C ILE A 70 -3.54 -11.06 -2.86
N PRO A 71 -4.71 -11.23 -3.50
CA PRO A 71 -5.30 -12.55 -3.69
C PRO A 71 -4.33 -13.55 -4.34
N GLY A 72 -4.22 -14.74 -3.74
CA GLY A 72 -3.36 -15.82 -4.25
C GLY A 72 -1.88 -15.74 -3.89
N THR A 73 -1.46 -14.78 -3.05
CA THR A 73 -0.05 -14.56 -2.67
C THR A 73 0.27 -14.92 -1.21
N GLY A 74 -0.58 -15.74 -0.58
CA GLY A 74 -0.54 -16.01 0.86
C GLY A 74 -1.47 -15.09 1.66
N GLY A 75 -1.43 -15.20 2.98
CA GLY A 75 -2.29 -14.43 3.89
C GLY A 75 -1.50 -13.72 4.98
N GLU A 76 -2.19 -12.90 5.77
CA GLU A 76 -1.59 -12.08 6.83
C GLU A 76 -0.87 -12.90 7.90
N GLY A 77 -1.12 -14.20 8.01
CA GLY A 77 -0.48 -15.10 8.97
C GLY A 77 1.05 -15.13 8.87
N GLU A 78 1.60 -14.85 7.69
CA GLU A 78 3.05 -14.83 7.42
C GLU A 78 3.69 -13.46 7.65
N TRP A 79 2.89 -12.41 7.87
CA TRP A 79 3.43 -11.07 8.12
C TRP A 79 4.16 -10.99 9.47
N PRO A 80 5.04 -10.01 9.67
CA PRO A 80 5.57 -9.69 10.99
C PRO A 80 4.44 -9.38 11.98
N ASP A 81 4.58 -9.76 13.25
CA ASP A 81 3.54 -9.52 14.26
C ASP A 81 3.26 -8.03 14.48
N GLU A 82 4.29 -7.18 14.33
CA GLU A 82 4.15 -5.72 14.37
C GLU A 82 3.27 -5.18 13.23
N VAL A 83 3.43 -5.73 12.02
CA VAL A 83 2.55 -5.43 10.89
C VAL A 83 1.14 -5.85 11.25
N LYS A 84 0.91 -7.12 11.62
CA LYS A 84 -0.43 -7.63 11.98
C LYS A 84 -1.12 -6.81 13.07
N ARG A 85 -0.39 -6.22 14.00
CA ARG A 85 -0.96 -5.33 15.04
C ARG A 85 -1.38 -3.98 14.50
N ALA A 86 -0.66 -3.46 13.51
CA ALA A 86 -0.96 -2.20 12.86
C ALA A 86 -2.06 -2.32 11.78
N VAL A 87 -2.22 -3.50 11.16
CA VAL A 87 -3.32 -3.79 10.20
C VAL A 87 -4.54 -4.47 10.83
N GLY A 88 -4.37 -5.17 11.95
CA GLY A 88 -5.40 -6.01 12.57
C GLY A 88 -6.57 -5.22 13.17
N PRO A 89 -7.70 -5.93 13.39
CA PRO A 89 -9.08 -5.52 13.07
C PRO A 89 -9.57 -4.18 13.63
#